data_AF-A0AAD7IZT3-F1
#
_entry.id   AF-A0AAD7IZT3-F1
#
_cell.length_a   1.000
_cell.length_b   1.000
_cell.length_c   1.000
_cell.angle_alpha   90.00
_cell.angle_beta   90.00
_cell.angle_gamma   90.00
#
_symmetry.space_group_name_H-M   'P 1'
#
loop_
_entity.id
_entity.type
_entity.pdbx_description
1 polymer ?
#
loop_
_entity_poly.entity_id
_entity_poly.type
_entity_poly.pdbx_seq_one_letter_code
_entity_poly.pdbx_strand_id
1 'polypeptide(L)'
;MHLQVLKLAKSLIQARILMSGSVPTVYETPVHTSIRRLYLSPTPVLDFLTAPDLEEITLWVPPDNGPDLRAHLGPFLARSSCPLRRLCLHRKPDSQIMGILAEFSCIVELVIIITGSEAAQGVNALVSALTVSTPGPTASMALLPHPHLRSMYFGCGMESWINYAKMLTSRWKVPNSGDKP
;
A
#
# COMPACT_ATOMS: atom_id res chain seq x y z
N MET A 1 16.18 -16.03 -7.72
CA MET A 1 15.18 -17.10 -7.47
C MET A 1 13.74 -16.60 -7.53
N HIS A 2 13.31 -15.63 -6.70
CA HIS A 2 11.90 -15.18 -6.67
C HIS A 2 11.33 -14.64 -8.00
N LEU A 3 12.10 -13.84 -8.75
CA LEU A 3 11.69 -13.38 -10.10
C LEU A 3 11.57 -14.53 -11.11
N GLN A 4 12.32 -15.62 -10.94
CA GLN A 4 12.18 -16.81 -11.79
C GLN A 4 10.91 -17.60 -11.46
N VAL A 5 10.55 -17.69 -10.17
CA VAL A 5 9.27 -18.30 -9.76
C VAL A 5 8.10 -17.54 -10.36
N LEU A 6 8.18 -16.20 -10.32
CA LEU A 6 7.24 -15.34 -11.05
C LEU A 6 7.22 -15.69 -12.55
N LYS A 7 8.36 -15.68 -13.25
CA LYS A 7 8.40 -16.06 -14.69
C LYS A 7 7.69 -17.38 -15.02
N LEU A 8 7.78 -18.38 -14.14
CA LEU A 8 7.20 -19.71 -14.35
C LEU A 8 5.71 -19.79 -13.97
N ALA A 9 5.26 -18.99 -12.99
CA ALA A 9 3.93 -19.10 -12.40
C ALA A 9 2.98 -18.02 -12.95
N LYS A 10 2.67 -18.10 -14.25
CA LYS A 10 1.87 -17.08 -14.97
C LYS A 10 0.42 -16.95 -14.51
N SER A 11 -0.14 -18.01 -13.91
CA SER A 11 -1.54 -18.07 -13.44
C SER A 11 -1.73 -17.63 -11.99
N LEU A 12 -0.69 -17.10 -11.33
CA LEU A 12 -0.81 -16.62 -9.95
C LEU A 12 -1.76 -15.42 -9.89
N ILE A 13 -2.79 -15.54 -9.05
CA ILE A 13 -3.69 -14.42 -8.71
C ILE A 13 -3.09 -13.56 -7.60
N GLN A 14 -2.33 -14.20 -6.71
CA GLN A 14 -1.70 -13.56 -5.57
C GLN A 14 -0.24 -14.01 -5.46
N ALA A 15 0.66 -13.05 -5.26
CA ALA A 15 2.07 -13.31 -5.07
C ALA A 15 2.57 -12.65 -3.78
N ARG A 16 3.40 -13.37 -3.03
CA ARG A 16 4.11 -12.87 -1.84
C ARG A 16 5.59 -13.04 -2.08
N ILE A 17 6.31 -11.94 -2.14
CA ILE A 17 7.73 -11.92 -2.45
C ILE A 17 8.45 -11.31 -1.26
N LEU A 18 9.13 -12.19 -0.52
CA LEU A 18 9.94 -11.84 0.64
C LEU A 18 11.39 -12.10 0.26
N MET A 19 12.11 -11.06 -0.14
CA MET A 19 13.52 -11.14 -0.43
C MET A 19 14.32 -10.65 0.77
N SER A 20 15.27 -11.49 1.18
CA SER A 20 16.46 -11.08 1.90
C SER A 20 17.60 -11.10 0.87
N GLY A 21 18.25 -9.96 0.64
CA GLY A 21 19.42 -9.84 -0.26
C GLY A 21 19.27 -8.86 -1.43
N SER A 22 20.36 -8.69 -2.17
CA SER A 22 20.46 -7.75 -3.30
C SER A 22 19.61 -8.17 -4.50
N VAL A 23 18.93 -7.19 -5.11
CA VAL A 23 18.18 -7.40 -6.36
C VAL A 23 19.18 -7.58 -7.51
N PRO A 24 19.09 -8.64 -8.32
CA PRO A 24 20.06 -8.83 -9.39
C PRO A 24 19.88 -7.80 -10.51
N THR A 25 20.98 -7.35 -11.08
CA THR A 25 21.08 -6.18 -11.98
C THR A 25 20.56 -6.40 -13.40
N VAL A 26 20.27 -7.63 -13.81
CA VAL A 26 19.87 -7.93 -15.20
C VAL A 26 18.80 -9.02 -15.22
N TYR A 27 17.54 -8.62 -15.43
CA TYR A 27 16.46 -9.53 -15.80
C TYR A 27 15.49 -8.84 -16.75
N GLU A 28 14.98 -9.59 -17.73
CA GLU A 28 13.77 -9.21 -18.43
C GLU A 28 12.62 -9.07 -17.44
N THR A 29 11.88 -7.97 -17.57
CA THR A 29 10.68 -7.64 -16.81
C THR A 29 9.58 -8.67 -17.12
N PRO A 30 9.25 -9.61 -16.20
CA PRO A 30 8.16 -10.53 -16.43
C PRO A 30 6.83 -9.78 -16.42
N VAL A 31 5.97 -10.11 -17.38
CA VAL A 31 4.60 -9.61 -17.46
C VAL A 31 3.67 -10.64 -16.84
N HIS A 32 2.94 -10.22 -15.81
CA HIS A 32 2.02 -11.03 -15.03
C HIS A 32 0.59 -10.55 -15.20
N THR A 33 -0.13 -11.13 -16.16
CA THR A 33 -1.50 -10.74 -16.46
C THR A 33 -2.53 -11.27 -15.47
N SER A 34 -2.21 -12.26 -14.63
CA SER A 34 -3.19 -12.80 -13.67
C SER A 34 -3.07 -12.24 -12.25
N ILE A 35 -1.96 -11.58 -11.90
CA ILE A 35 -1.73 -11.13 -10.53
C ILE A 35 -2.63 -9.93 -10.23
N ARG A 36 -3.50 -10.09 -9.23
CA ARG A 36 -4.38 -9.05 -8.70
C ARG A 36 -3.94 -8.51 -7.35
N ARG A 37 -3.21 -9.32 -6.57
CA ARG A 37 -2.70 -8.94 -5.24
C ARG A 37 -1.22 -9.24 -5.12
N LEU A 38 -0.44 -8.23 -4.76
CA LEU A 38 1.00 -8.34 -4.64
C LEU A 38 1.48 -7.88 -3.27
N TYR A 39 2.22 -8.74 -2.58
CA TYR A 39 2.85 -8.42 -1.31
C TYR A 39 4.36 -8.45 -1.49
N LEU A 40 5.04 -7.33 -1.22
CA LEU A 40 6.48 -7.17 -1.44
C LEU A 40 7.21 -6.76 -0.16
N SER A 41 8.36 -7.38 0.03
CA SER A 41 9.45 -6.95 0.89
C SER A 41 10.74 -7.39 0.20
N PRO A 42 11.58 -6.54 -0.41
CA PRO A 42 11.60 -5.08 -0.47
C PRO A 42 11.00 -4.47 -1.77
N THR A 43 10.84 -3.14 -1.76
CA THR A 43 10.23 -2.30 -2.82
C THR A 43 10.86 -2.35 -4.22
N PRO A 44 12.19 -2.47 -4.40
CA PRO A 44 12.82 -2.42 -5.74
C PRO A 44 12.43 -3.56 -6.68
N VAL A 45 11.75 -4.60 -6.20
CA VAL A 45 11.15 -5.63 -7.05
C VAL A 45 10.15 -5.01 -8.05
N LEU A 46 9.52 -3.89 -7.68
CA LEU A 46 8.62 -3.16 -8.56
C LEU A 46 9.29 -2.66 -9.83
N ASP A 47 10.59 -2.39 -9.81
CA ASP A 47 11.30 -1.89 -11.00
C ASP A 47 11.37 -2.94 -12.10
N PHE A 48 11.28 -4.21 -11.71
CA PHE A 48 11.46 -5.37 -12.58
C PHE A 48 10.17 -6.18 -12.79
N LEU A 49 9.00 -5.61 -12.53
CA LEU A 49 7.71 -6.30 -12.68
C LEU A 49 6.71 -5.47 -13.50
N THR A 50 5.90 -6.15 -14.31
CA THR A 50 4.72 -5.57 -14.96
C THR A 50 3.50 -6.42 -14.61
N ALA A 51 2.46 -5.82 -14.03
CA ALA A 51 1.25 -6.54 -13.61
C ALA A 51 -0.01 -5.75 -13.97
N PRO A 52 -0.55 -5.88 -15.21
CA PRO A 52 -1.62 -5.01 -15.71
C PRO A 52 -2.96 -5.19 -15.00
N ASP A 53 -3.21 -6.34 -14.37
CA ASP A 53 -4.46 -6.61 -13.66
C ASP A 53 -4.32 -6.41 -12.13
N LEU A 54 -3.25 -5.74 -11.68
CA LEU A 54 -3.00 -5.54 -10.25
C LEU A 54 -4.02 -4.56 -9.65
N GLU A 55 -4.73 -5.01 -8.60
CA GLU A 55 -5.77 -4.25 -7.89
C GLU A 55 -5.30 -3.82 -6.48
N GLU A 56 -4.45 -4.62 -5.84
CA GLU A 56 -3.96 -4.41 -4.47
C GLU A 56 -2.45 -4.63 -4.38
N ILE A 57 -1.76 -3.70 -3.73
CA ILE A 57 -0.35 -3.84 -3.39
C ILE A 57 -0.10 -3.61 -1.90
N THR A 58 0.66 -4.50 -1.28
CA THR A 58 1.16 -4.37 0.08
C THR A 58 2.68 -4.28 0.07
N LEU A 59 3.20 -3.22 0.68
CA LEU A 59 4.62 -2.91 0.70
C LEU A 59 5.12 -2.86 2.13
N TRP A 60 6.15 -3.64 2.42
CA TRP A 60 6.93 -3.48 3.65
C TRP A 60 8.08 -2.50 3.40
N VAL A 61 8.11 -1.44 4.21
CA VAL A 61 9.13 -0.39 4.11
C VAL A 61 9.86 -0.35 5.45
N PRO A 62 11.20 -0.53 5.47
CA PRO A 62 11.98 -0.45 6.70
C PRO A 62 11.78 0.91 7.41
N PRO A 63 11.80 0.93 8.76
CA PRO A 63 11.58 2.15 9.54
C PRO A 63 12.70 3.19 9.39
N ASP A 64 13.96 2.75 9.17
CA ASP A 64 15.14 3.62 9.19
C ASP A 64 15.74 3.76 7.79
N ASN A 65 15.27 4.73 7.00
CA ASN A 65 15.62 4.95 5.58
C ASN A 65 15.06 3.90 4.61
N GLY A 66 13.74 3.71 4.66
CA GLY A 66 13.03 3.04 3.57
C GLY A 66 13.28 3.74 2.21
N PRO A 67 13.29 2.98 1.09
CA PRO A 67 13.46 3.56 -0.24
C PRO A 67 12.33 4.55 -0.54
N ASP A 68 12.61 5.57 -1.35
CA ASP A 68 11.58 6.46 -1.85
C ASP A 68 10.54 5.65 -2.62
N LEU A 69 9.37 5.46 -2.00
CA LEU A 69 8.30 4.66 -2.57
C LEU A 69 7.85 5.21 -3.92
N ARG A 70 7.90 6.54 -4.10
CA ARG A 70 7.48 7.20 -5.34
C ARG A 70 8.40 6.84 -6.50
N ALA A 71 9.70 6.74 -6.24
CA ALA A 71 10.70 6.35 -7.23
C ALA A 71 10.47 4.95 -7.81
N HIS A 72 9.84 4.05 -7.06
CA HIS A 72 9.52 2.68 -7.51
C HIS A 72 8.07 2.52 -7.99
N LEU A 73 7.12 3.11 -7.26
CA LEU A 73 5.69 2.96 -7.53
C LEU A 73 5.27 3.71 -8.81
N GLY A 74 5.80 4.91 -9.04
CA GLY A 74 5.46 5.72 -10.23
C GLY A 74 5.81 4.99 -11.54
N PRO A 75 7.07 4.59 -11.77
CA PRO A 75 7.45 3.83 -12.95
C PRO A 75 6.72 2.50 -13.08
N PHE A 76 6.46 1.81 -11.97
CA PHE A 76 5.69 0.57 -11.98
C PHE A 76 4.24 0.78 -12.44
N LEU A 77 3.56 1.80 -11.92
CA LEU A 77 2.18 2.13 -12.30
C LEU A 77 2.09 2.56 -13.76
N ALA A 78 3.03 3.40 -14.22
CA ALA A 78 3.11 3.81 -15.62
C ALA A 78 3.30 2.59 -16.55
N ARG A 79 4.24 1.70 -16.20
CA ARG A 79 4.54 0.51 -17.01
C ARG A 79 3.43 -0.54 -16.97
N SER A 80 2.79 -0.75 -15.82
CA SER A 80 1.74 -1.75 -15.66
C SER A 80 0.39 -1.26 -16.17
N SER A 81 0.13 0.06 -16.15
CA SER A 81 -1.19 0.63 -16.48
C SER A 81 -2.33 -0.06 -15.74
N CYS A 82 -2.07 -0.48 -14.50
CA CYS A 82 -2.96 -1.35 -13.75
C CYS A 82 -4.08 -0.59 -13.02
N PRO A 83 -5.23 -1.22 -12.78
CA PRO A 83 -6.33 -0.64 -12.02
C PRO A 83 -6.05 -0.73 -10.51
N LEU A 84 -4.88 -0.28 -10.06
CA LEU A 84 -4.52 -0.33 -8.65
C LEU A 84 -5.49 0.55 -7.86
N ARG A 85 -6.15 -0.03 -6.86
CA ARG A 85 -7.16 0.66 -6.03
C ARG A 85 -6.78 0.68 -4.56
N ARG A 86 -6.06 -0.32 -4.09
CA ARG A 86 -5.67 -0.46 -2.69
C ARG A 86 -4.15 -0.45 -2.52
N LEU A 87 -3.68 0.50 -1.73
CA LEU A 87 -2.29 0.57 -1.27
C LEU A 87 -2.24 0.23 0.22
N CYS A 88 -1.41 -0.74 0.56
CA CYS A 88 -1.16 -1.15 1.92
C CYS A 88 0.32 -0.96 2.26
N LEU A 89 0.60 -0.25 3.34
CA LEU A 89 1.95 0.09 3.76
C LEU A 89 2.20 -0.43 5.17
N HIS A 90 3.24 -1.23 5.35
CA HIS A 90 3.81 -1.50 6.67
C HIS A 90 4.93 -0.49 6.93
N ARG A 91 4.57 0.66 7.51
CA ARG A 91 5.51 1.73 7.92
C ARG A 91 4.85 2.67 8.91
N LYS A 92 5.66 3.51 9.54
CA LYS A 92 5.17 4.68 10.29
C LYS A 92 4.46 5.64 9.33
N PRO A 93 3.28 6.19 9.70
CA PRO A 93 2.65 7.22 8.90
C PRO A 93 3.50 8.49 8.87
N ASP A 94 3.74 9.04 7.67
CA ASP A 94 4.53 10.25 7.46
C ASP A 94 4.03 11.06 6.25
N SER A 95 4.70 12.18 5.98
CA SER A 95 4.35 13.09 4.88
C SER A 95 4.55 12.52 3.48
N GLN A 96 5.37 11.46 3.30
CA GLN A 96 5.56 10.85 1.99
C GLN A 96 4.28 10.16 1.51
N ILE A 97 3.50 9.60 2.44
CA ILE A 97 2.20 8.98 2.15
C ILE A 97 1.27 9.99 1.48
N MET A 98 1.25 11.23 1.96
CA MET A 98 0.43 12.29 1.35
C MET A 98 0.90 12.62 -0.06
N GLY A 99 2.21 12.62 -0.32
CA GLY A 99 2.75 12.82 -1.68
C GLY A 99 2.35 11.69 -2.64
N ILE A 100 2.39 10.44 -2.18
CA ILE A 100 1.95 9.26 -2.95
C ILE A 100 0.46 9.37 -3.30
N LEU A 101 -0.38 9.70 -2.31
CA LEU A 101 -1.81 9.88 -2.52
C LEU A 101 -2.07 11.01 -3.51
N ALA A 102 -1.46 12.18 -3.32
CA ALA A 102 -1.63 13.32 -4.23
C ALA A 102 -1.24 13.00 -5.67
N GLU A 103 -0.22 12.17 -5.88
CA GLU A 103 0.26 11.76 -7.21
C GLU A 103 -0.60 10.67 -7.86
N PHE A 104 -1.08 9.69 -7.09
CA PHE A 104 -1.73 8.49 -7.63
C PHE A 104 -3.23 8.45 -7.28
N SER A 105 -4.03 9.16 -8.08
CA SER A 105 -5.49 9.24 -7.94
C SER A 105 -6.23 7.91 -8.12
N CYS A 106 -5.58 6.87 -8.65
CA CYS A 106 -6.14 5.53 -8.75
C CYS A 106 -6.31 4.86 -7.37
N ILE A 107 -5.54 5.28 -6.37
CA ILE A 107 -5.58 4.74 -5.00
C ILE A 107 -6.80 5.30 -4.29
N VAL A 108 -7.80 4.43 -4.08
CA VAL A 108 -9.05 4.78 -3.39
C VAL A 108 -9.12 4.20 -1.98
N GLU A 109 -8.25 3.25 -1.64
CA GLU A 109 -8.15 2.64 -0.32
C GLU A 109 -6.71 2.62 0.17
N LEU A 110 -6.49 3.15 1.38
CA LEU A 110 -5.19 3.14 2.04
C LEU A 110 -5.27 2.29 3.32
N VAL A 111 -4.31 1.37 3.48
CA VAL A 111 -4.13 0.62 4.72
C VAL A 111 -2.74 0.91 5.26
N ILE A 112 -2.64 1.42 6.49
CA ILE A 112 -1.35 1.62 7.16
C ILE A 112 -1.27 0.68 8.34
N ILE A 113 -0.23 -0.14 8.34
CA ILE A 113 0.07 -1.07 9.42
C ILE A 113 1.26 -0.53 10.16
N ILE A 114 1.00 -0.12 11.39
CA ILE A 114 1.98 0.52 12.21
C ILE A 114 2.62 -0.52 13.09
N THR A 115 3.94 -0.53 13.08
CA THR A 115 4.79 -1.37 13.92
C THR A 115 5.60 -0.46 14.83
N GLY A 116 5.54 -0.68 16.14
CA GLY A 116 6.28 0.12 17.12
C GLY A 116 5.43 1.12 17.91
N SER A 117 6.01 1.67 18.97
CA SER A 117 5.34 2.50 19.98
C SER A 117 5.03 3.93 19.53
N GLU A 118 5.68 4.43 18.47
CA GLU A 118 5.50 5.81 17.97
C GLU A 118 4.29 5.98 17.03
N ALA A 119 3.38 5.01 17.02
CA ALA A 119 2.26 4.95 16.10
C ALA A 119 1.30 6.14 16.22
N ALA A 120 0.99 6.56 17.44
CA ALA A 120 -0.01 7.58 17.71
C ALA A 120 0.37 8.95 17.12
N GLN A 121 1.65 9.35 17.21
CA GLN A 121 2.11 10.63 16.69
C GLN A 121 2.04 10.68 15.16
N GLY A 122 2.44 9.59 14.48
CA GLY A 122 2.35 9.50 13.02
C GLY A 122 0.91 9.54 12.52
N VAL A 123 -0.01 8.83 13.18
CA VAL A 123 -1.44 8.85 12.82
C VAL A 123 -2.00 10.25 12.96
N ASN A 124 -1.74 10.93 14.07
CA ASN A 124 -2.23 12.29 14.29
C ASN A 124 -1.71 13.25 13.21
N ALA A 125 -0.42 13.17 12.86
CA ALA A 125 0.16 13.99 11.80
C ALA A 125 -0.50 13.72 10.44
N LEU A 126 -0.75 12.45 10.09
CA LEU A 126 -1.42 12.07 8.85
C LEU A 126 -2.87 12.55 8.81
N VAL A 127 -3.62 12.36 9.91
CA VAL A 127 -5.00 12.84 10.04
C VAL A 127 -5.03 14.36 9.94
N SER A 128 -4.14 15.07 10.62
CA SER A 128 -4.02 16.53 10.51
C SER A 128 -3.77 16.94 9.04
N ALA A 129 -2.84 16.29 8.34
CA ALA A 129 -2.57 16.56 6.93
C ALA A 129 -3.77 16.29 6.01
N LEU A 130 -4.65 15.35 6.36
CA LEU A 130 -5.91 15.08 5.64
C LEU A 130 -7.04 16.06 6.00
N THR A 131 -6.95 16.75 7.14
CA THR A 131 -7.99 17.70 7.61
C THR A 131 -7.66 19.16 7.33
N VAL A 132 -6.40 19.51 7.07
CA VAL A 132 -6.00 20.90 6.79
C VAL A 132 -6.31 21.26 5.33
N SER A 133 -7.53 21.78 5.14
CA SER A 133 -8.02 22.63 4.06
C SER A 133 -9.25 23.31 4.67
N THR A 134 -9.23 24.53 5.23
CA THR A 134 -8.92 25.87 4.67
C THR A 134 -9.09 26.91 5.81
N PRO A 135 -8.47 28.09 5.79
CA PRO A 135 -9.01 29.27 6.46
C PRO A 135 -9.74 30.17 5.45
N GLY A 136 -11.07 30.19 5.50
CA GLY A 136 -11.93 31.11 4.75
C GLY A 136 -13.39 31.02 5.23
N PRO A 137 -14.04 32.13 5.66
CA PRO A 137 -15.27 32.08 6.46
C PRO A 137 -16.58 31.92 5.67
N THR A 138 -16.54 31.53 4.40
CA THR A 138 -17.75 31.29 3.61
C THR A 138 -17.55 30.13 2.64
N ALA A 139 -18.55 29.24 2.58
CA ALA A 139 -18.74 28.11 1.66
C ALA A 139 -18.22 26.71 2.10
N SER A 140 -19.21 25.88 2.42
CA SER A 140 -19.50 24.57 1.80
C SER A 140 -18.40 23.49 1.78
N MET A 141 -18.68 22.41 2.52
CA MET A 141 -18.06 21.08 2.49
C MET A 141 -16.52 21.03 2.59
N ALA A 142 -16.05 20.55 3.73
CA ALA A 142 -14.67 20.10 3.92
C ALA A 142 -14.29 19.08 2.83
N LEU A 143 -13.59 19.54 1.79
CA LEU A 143 -12.98 18.68 0.79
C LEU A 143 -11.73 18.09 1.44
N LEU A 144 -11.70 16.76 1.57
CA LEU A 144 -10.44 16.05 1.80
C LEU A 144 -9.43 16.52 0.74
N PRO A 145 -8.16 16.76 1.08
CA PRO A 145 -7.11 17.12 0.13
C PRO A 145 -6.85 16.02 -0.90
N HIS A 146 -7.54 14.89 -0.80
CA HIS A 146 -7.53 13.83 -1.80
C HIS A 146 -8.96 13.36 -2.15
N PRO A 147 -9.56 13.86 -3.24
CA PRO A 147 -10.97 13.64 -3.57
C PRO A 147 -11.32 12.19 -3.95
N HIS A 148 -10.31 11.33 -4.13
CA HIS A 148 -10.49 9.95 -4.57
C HIS A 148 -10.39 8.93 -3.44
N LEU A 149 -9.80 9.30 -2.29
CA LEU A 149 -9.64 8.37 -1.18
C LEU A 149 -11.00 8.12 -0.49
N ARG A 150 -11.47 6.88 -0.54
CA ARG A 150 -12.78 6.47 -0.01
C ARG A 150 -12.68 5.79 1.35
N SER A 151 -11.57 5.14 1.64
CA SER A 151 -11.39 4.40 2.89
C SER A 151 -9.95 4.44 3.35
N MET A 152 -9.77 4.60 4.66
CA MET A 152 -8.47 4.53 5.31
C MET A 152 -8.56 3.59 6.52
N TYR A 153 -7.61 2.68 6.64
CA TYR A 153 -7.55 1.70 7.71
C TYR A 153 -6.21 1.77 8.42
N PHE A 154 -6.24 1.73 9.75
CA PHE A 154 -5.06 1.64 10.60
C PHE A 154 -5.04 0.29 11.30
N GLY A 155 -3.96 -0.46 11.14
CA GLY A 155 -3.69 -1.68 11.88
C GLY A 155 -2.50 -1.49 12.82
N CYS A 156 -2.55 -2.08 14.00
CA CYS A 156 -1.38 -2.25 14.85
C CYS A 156 -0.85 -3.67 14.69
N GLY A 157 0.34 -3.81 14.12
CA GLY A 157 0.99 -5.11 13.94
C GLY A 157 1.91 -5.41 15.12
N MET A 158 1.42 -6.11 16.14
CA MET A 158 2.29 -6.83 17.08
C MET A 158 2.72 -8.13 16.37
N GLU A 159 3.95 -8.14 15.84
CA GLU A 159 4.73 -9.35 15.55
C GLU A 159 3.98 -10.52 14.89
N SER A 160 3.57 -10.38 13.63
CA SER A 160 3.76 -11.40 12.56
C SER A 160 2.88 -11.10 11.35
N TRP A 161 3.54 -10.94 10.21
CA TRP A 161 3.01 -10.88 8.84
C TRP A 161 1.94 -11.94 8.52
N ILE A 162 1.98 -13.12 9.17
CA ILE A 162 1.02 -14.22 9.02
C ILE A 162 -0.37 -13.84 9.54
N ASN A 163 -0.45 -13.04 10.60
CA ASN A 163 -1.74 -12.60 11.16
C ASN A 163 -2.40 -11.52 10.31
N TYR A 164 -1.62 -10.68 9.60
CA TYR A 164 -2.18 -9.65 8.73
C TYR A 164 -2.87 -10.22 7.48
N ALA A 165 -2.29 -11.26 6.86
CA ALA A 165 -2.95 -11.99 5.79
C ALA A 165 -4.29 -12.60 6.22
N LYS A 166 -4.36 -13.10 7.46
CA LYS A 166 -5.63 -13.57 8.06
C LYS A 166 -6.60 -12.41 8.28
N MET A 167 -6.10 -11.26 8.77
CA MET A 167 -6.90 -10.07 9.05
C MET A 167 -7.52 -9.44 7.78
N LEU A 168 -6.81 -9.41 6.65
CA LEU A 168 -7.36 -8.94 5.37
C LEU A 168 -8.41 -9.90 4.78
N THR A 169 -8.27 -11.21 5.00
CA THR A 169 -9.28 -12.18 4.57
C THR A 169 -10.53 -12.15 5.46
N SER A 170 -10.39 -11.82 6.74
CA SER A 170 -11.50 -11.54 7.64
C SER A 170 -11.92 -10.08 7.46
N ARG A 171 -12.71 -9.78 6.42
CA ARG A 171 -13.36 -8.47 6.25
C ARG A 171 -13.80 -7.96 7.61
N TRP A 172 -13.30 -6.80 8.03
CA TRP A 172 -13.86 -6.04 9.14
C TRP A 172 -15.34 -5.82 8.85
N LYS A 173 -16.20 -6.70 9.36
CA LYS A 173 -17.56 -6.31 9.71
C LYS A 173 -17.37 -5.40 10.90
N VAL A 174 -17.58 -4.10 10.72
CA VAL A 174 -17.93 -3.23 11.84
C VAL A 174 -19.04 -3.99 12.58
N PRO A 175 -18.88 -4.31 13.87
CA PRO A 175 -19.97 -4.88 14.63
C PRO A 175 -21.11 -3.87 14.52
N ASN A 176 -22.21 -4.26 13.87
CA ASN A 176 -23.42 -3.47 13.98
C ASN A 176 -23.71 -3.39 15.47
N SER A 177 -23.87 -2.17 15.98
CA SER A 177 -24.18 -1.84 17.37
C SER A 177 -25.57 -2.34 17.82
N GLY A 178 -26.06 -3.45 17.25
CA GLY A 178 -27.34 -4.08 17.53
C GLY A 178 -27.24 -5.50 18.09
N ASP A 179 -26.10 -6.19 17.99
CA ASP A 179 -25.97 -7.55 18.52
C ASP A 179 -25.49 -7.48 19.99
N LYS A 180 -26.46 -7.54 20.90
CA LYS A 180 -26.22 -7.79 22.33
C LYS A 180 -25.94 -9.29 22.55
N PRO A 181 -25.16 -9.63 23.60
CA PRO A 181 -24.72 -10.99 23.90
C PRO A 181 -25.87 -11.97 24.13
#